data_AF-A0A060C9C1-F1
#
_entry.id   AF-A0A060C9C1-F1
#
_cell.length_a   1.000
_cell.length_b   1.000
_cell.length_c   1.000
_cell.angle_alpha   90.00
_cell.angle_beta   90.00
_cell.angle_gamma   90.00
#
_symmetry.space_group_name_H-M   'P 1'
#
loop_
_entity.id
_entity.type
_entity.pdbx_description
1 polymer ?
#
loop_
_entity_poly.entity_id
_entity_poly.type
_entity_poly.pdbx_seq_one_letter_code
_entity_poly.pdbx_strand_id
1 'polypeptide(L)'
;MTKKYAMTATEVMEVIPNRYPIMFIDYVDEISENKIVATKNVTINEEVFNGHFPGNPTFPGVLILESLAQAGSILILLKKEVISKEKWTYIGGIDKAKFRTKSHSW
;
A
#
# COMPACT_ATOMS: atom_id res chain seq x y z
N MET A 1 -7.27 -24.56 -8.97
CA MET A 1 -6.96 -23.92 -7.67
C MET A 1 -7.63 -22.56 -7.66
N THR A 2 -8.44 -22.25 -6.67
CA THR A 2 -9.17 -20.97 -6.56
C THR A 2 -8.16 -19.87 -6.23
N LYS A 3 -8.12 -18.79 -7.02
CA LYS A 3 -7.21 -17.66 -6.80
C LYS A 3 -7.54 -17.04 -5.43
N LYS A 4 -6.60 -17.08 -4.48
CA LYS A 4 -6.81 -16.59 -3.09
C LYS A 4 -6.90 -15.05 -3.01
N TYR A 5 -6.29 -14.35 -3.97
CA TYR A 5 -6.18 -12.89 -4.01
C TYR A 5 -6.58 -12.39 -5.40
N ALA A 6 -7.12 -11.17 -5.48
CA ALA A 6 -7.39 -10.49 -6.75
C ALA A 6 -6.07 -10.20 -7.50
N MET A 7 -5.07 -9.69 -6.78
CA MET A 7 -3.73 -9.40 -7.31
C MET A 7 -2.62 -9.79 -6.32
N THR A 8 -1.51 -10.27 -6.86
CA THR A 8 -0.23 -10.49 -6.18
C THR A 8 0.64 -9.23 -6.22
N ALA A 9 1.70 -9.17 -5.41
CA ALA A 9 2.69 -8.09 -5.47
C ALA A 9 3.24 -7.86 -6.89
N THR A 10 3.48 -8.94 -7.65
CA THR A 10 3.97 -8.83 -9.03
C THR A 10 2.97 -8.17 -9.97
N GLU A 11 1.70 -8.55 -9.89
CA GLU A 11 0.62 -7.89 -10.65
C GLU A 11 0.46 -6.42 -10.21
N VAL A 12 0.64 -6.10 -8.93
CA VAL A 12 0.62 -4.71 -8.44
C VAL A 12 1.76 -3.89 -9.04
N MET A 13 2.97 -4.45 -9.16
CA MET A 13 4.12 -3.79 -9.80
C MET A 13 3.88 -3.45 -11.27
N GLU A 14 2.98 -4.15 -11.96
CA GLU A 14 2.61 -3.83 -13.33
C GLU A 14 1.67 -2.63 -13.43
N VAL A 15 0.89 -2.37 -12.38
CA VAL A 15 -0.11 -1.29 -12.33
C VAL A 15 0.47 0.02 -11.80
N ILE A 16 1.23 -0.01 -10.69
CA ILE A 16 1.78 1.20 -10.07
C ILE A 16 3.31 1.31 -10.26
N PRO A 17 3.86 2.54 -10.34
CA PRO A 17 5.29 2.74 -10.52
C PRO A 17 6.11 2.57 -9.22
N ASN A 18 5.48 2.55 -8.04
CA ASN A 18 6.16 2.43 -6.74
C ASN A 18 7.04 1.18 -6.68
N ARG A 19 8.26 1.30 -6.14
CA ARG A 19 9.22 0.21 -5.91
C ARG A 19 9.86 0.34 -4.54
N TYR A 20 10.60 -0.68 -4.11
CA TYR A 20 11.40 -0.61 -2.89
C TYR A 20 12.24 0.69 -2.85
N PRO A 21 12.32 1.38 -1.69
CA PRO A 21 11.74 1.04 -0.38
C PRO A 21 10.33 1.60 -0.12
N ILE A 22 9.60 2.03 -1.15
CA ILE A 22 8.30 2.73 -1.03
C ILE A 22 7.15 2.04 -1.75
N MET A 23 7.22 0.72 -1.96
CA MET A 23 6.08 -0.09 -2.39
C MET A 23 5.61 -0.92 -1.21
N PHE A 24 4.35 -0.75 -0.80
CA PHE A 24 3.84 -1.33 0.46
C PHE A 24 2.71 -2.35 0.29
N ILE A 25 2.16 -2.51 -0.92
CA ILE A 25 1.07 -3.46 -1.16
C ILE A 25 1.63 -4.84 -1.51
N ASP A 26 1.43 -5.81 -0.62
CA ASP A 26 1.88 -7.20 -0.83
C ASP A 26 0.89 -8.01 -1.68
N TYR A 27 -0.40 -7.75 -1.50
CA TYR A 27 -1.47 -8.33 -2.31
C TYR A 27 -2.75 -7.50 -2.19
N VAL A 28 -3.61 -7.65 -3.20
CA VAL A 28 -4.96 -7.11 -3.21
C VAL A 28 -5.94 -8.25 -2.99
N ASP A 29 -6.66 -8.19 -1.88
CA ASP A 29 -7.62 -9.20 -1.46
C ASP A 29 -8.90 -9.13 -2.30
N GLU A 30 -9.47 -7.93 -2.46
CA GLU A 30 -10.71 -7.68 -3.19
C GLU A 30 -10.63 -6.40 -4.02
N ILE A 31 -11.19 -6.43 -5.23
CA ILE A 31 -11.39 -5.25 -6.06
C ILE A 31 -12.83 -5.27 -6.58
N SER A 32 -13.50 -4.12 -6.48
CA SER A 32 -14.78 -3.84 -7.11
C SER A 32 -14.72 -2.46 -7.77
N GLU A 33 -15.82 -2.03 -8.38
CA GLU A 33 -15.86 -0.75 -9.08
C GLU A 33 -15.43 0.43 -8.19
N ASN A 34 -15.82 0.48 -6.92
CA ASN A 34 -15.58 1.65 -6.05
C ASN A 34 -14.91 1.30 -4.72
N LYS A 35 -14.40 0.07 -4.57
CA LYS A 35 -13.76 -0.40 -3.34
C LYS A 35 -12.58 -1.30 -3.69
N ILE A 36 -11.48 -1.10 -2.96
CA ILE A 36 -10.33 -1.98 -2.93
C ILE A 36 -10.05 -2.40 -1.48
N VAL A 37 -9.69 -3.66 -1.29
CA VAL A 37 -9.14 -4.19 -0.03
C VAL A 37 -7.77 -4.74 -0.35
N ALA A 38 -6.73 -4.20 0.29
CA ALA A 38 -5.35 -4.58 0.05
C ALA A 38 -4.61 -4.78 1.36
N THR A 39 -3.62 -5.65 1.34
CA THR A 39 -2.83 -6.01 2.51
C THR A 39 -1.41 -5.48 2.38
N LYS A 40 -0.97 -4.82 3.45
CA LYS A 40 0.40 -4.45 3.76
C LYS A 40 0.82 -5.26 4.99
N ASN A 41 1.71 -6.23 4.81
CA ASN A 41 2.33 -6.88 5.95
C ASN A 41 3.32 -5.92 6.59
N VAL A 42 3.29 -5.86 7.90
CA VAL A 42 4.33 -5.20 8.67
C VAL A 42 5.29 -6.30 9.09
N THR A 43 6.60 -6.08 9.03
CA THR A 43 7.63 -6.98 9.59
C THR A 43 8.80 -6.20 10.16
N ILE A 44 9.41 -6.70 11.24
CA ILE A 44 10.60 -6.08 11.85
C ILE A 44 11.79 -5.97 10.88
N ASN A 45 11.78 -6.74 9.80
CA ASN A 45 12.82 -6.73 8.75
C ASN A 45 12.66 -5.59 7.71
N GLU A 46 11.77 -4.62 7.93
CA GLU A 46 11.66 -3.43 7.08
C GLU A 46 12.67 -2.34 7.50
N GLU A 47 13.32 -1.70 6.53
CA GLU A 47 14.36 -0.66 6.75
C GLU A 47 13.92 0.47 7.68
N VAL A 48 12.64 0.83 7.65
CA VAL A 48 12.05 1.89 8.49
C VAL A 48 12.24 1.64 10.00
N PHE A 49 12.30 0.39 10.43
CA PHE A 49 12.43 0.04 11.85
C PHE A 49 13.84 0.24 12.39
N ASN A 50 14.86 0.41 11.53
CA ASN A 50 16.19 0.81 11.98
C ASN A 50 16.17 2.20 12.65
N GLY A 51 15.25 3.08 12.21
CA GLY A 51 15.17 4.46 12.67
C GLY A 51 13.89 4.82 13.45
N HIS A 52 12.83 4.00 13.37
CA HIS A 52 11.52 4.38 13.91
C HIS A 52 10.93 3.26 14.80
N PHE A 53 11.30 3.16 16.08
CA PHE A 53 12.45 3.80 16.74
C PHE A 53 13.39 2.71 17.28
N PRO A 54 14.70 2.97 17.43
CA PRO A 54 15.60 2.04 18.11
C PRO A 54 15.05 1.64 19.48
N GLY A 55 14.90 0.34 19.72
CA GLY A 55 14.33 -0.21 20.97
C GLY A 55 12.81 -0.12 21.13
N ASN A 56 12.10 0.53 20.20
CA ASN A 56 10.64 0.63 20.17
C ASN A 56 10.15 0.69 18.71
N PRO A 57 10.23 -0.43 17.96
CA PRO A 57 9.85 -0.45 16.55
C PRO A 57 8.39 -0.03 16.41
N THR A 58 8.15 1.02 15.63
CA THR A 58 6.84 1.63 15.43
C THR A 58 6.63 1.87 13.94
N PHE A 59 5.62 1.27 13.31
CA PHE A 59 5.39 1.55 11.90
C PHE A 59 4.89 3.01 11.75
N PRO A 60 5.54 3.86 10.94
CA PRO A 60 5.14 5.27 10.87
C PRO A 60 3.73 5.45 10.31
N GLY A 61 2.93 6.30 10.96
CA GLY A 61 1.57 6.59 10.50
C GLY A 61 1.53 7.14 9.07
N VAL A 62 2.55 7.88 8.65
CA VAL A 62 2.68 8.37 7.26
C VAL A 62 2.79 7.24 6.24
N LEU A 63 3.41 6.10 6.59
CA LEU A 63 3.50 4.95 5.69
C LEU A 63 2.18 4.16 5.62
N ILE A 64 1.34 4.25 6.66
CA ILE A 64 -0.05 3.76 6.58
C ILE A 64 -0.82 4.60 5.55
N LEU A 65 -0.70 5.93 5.60
CA LEU A 65 -1.34 6.82 4.64
C LEU A 65 -0.83 6.59 3.21
N GLU A 66 0.48 6.39 3.04
CA GLU A 66 1.06 6.05 1.74
C GLU A 66 0.55 4.69 1.22
N SER A 67 0.42 3.68 2.09
CA SER A 67 -0.17 2.38 1.72
C SER A 67 -1.64 2.54 1.26
N LEU A 68 -2.42 3.37 1.96
CA LEU A 68 -3.80 3.68 1.55
C LEU A 68 -3.85 4.41 0.21
N ALA A 69 -2.93 5.35 -0.02
CA ALA A 69 -2.81 6.05 -1.29
C ALA A 69 -2.48 5.08 -2.44
N GLN A 70 -1.52 4.17 -2.25
CA GLN A 70 -1.16 3.14 -3.24
C GLN A 70 -2.35 2.23 -3.58
N ALA A 71 -3.10 1.79 -2.57
CA ALA A 71 -4.33 1.02 -2.81
C ALA A 71 -5.34 1.82 -3.66
N GLY A 72 -5.57 3.10 -3.33
CA GLY A 72 -6.41 3.98 -4.13
C GLY A 72 -5.90 4.17 -5.56
N SER A 73 -4.59 4.31 -5.75
CA SER A 73 -3.95 4.44 -7.06
C SER A 73 -4.16 3.20 -7.93
N ILE A 74 -4.04 2.00 -7.35
CA ILE A 74 -4.33 0.74 -8.06
C ILE A 74 -5.77 0.76 -8.59
N LEU A 75 -6.74 1.10 -7.75
CA LEU A 75 -8.15 1.17 -8.15
C LEU A 75 -8.37 2.21 -9.28
N ILE A 76 -7.79 3.40 -9.18
CA ILE A 76 -7.94 4.46 -10.19
C ILE A 76 -7.34 4.04 -11.54
N LEU A 77 -6.15 3.45 -11.55
CA LEU A 77 -5.44 3.10 -12.78
C LEU A 77 -6.12 1.93 -13.51
N LEU A 78 -6.59 0.92 -12.75
CA LEU A 78 -7.37 -0.19 -13.31
C LEU A 78 -8.68 0.30 -13.97
N LYS A 79 -9.41 1.22 -13.32
CA LYS A 79 -10.67 1.76 -13.87
C LYS A 79 -10.49 2.55 -15.15
N LYS A 80 -9.34 3.22 -15.32
CA LYS A 80 -9.07 3.98 -16.54
C LYS A 80 -8.66 3.08 -17.71
N GLU A 81 -8.57 1.76 -17.50
CA GLU A 81 -7.92 0.81 -18.42
C GLU A 81 -6.50 1.25 -18.80
N VAL A 82 -5.90 2.11 -17.95
CA VAL A 82 -4.54 2.58 -18.14
C VAL A 82 -3.65 1.74 -17.25
N ILE A 83 -3.36 0.53 -17.73
CA ILE A 83 -2.20 -0.23 -17.25
C ILE A 83 -1.00 0.31 -18.01
N SER A 84 -0.44 1.43 -17.57
CA SER A 84 0.82 1.94 -18.10
C SER A 84 1.70 2.47 -16.98
N LYS A 85 2.97 2.03 -16.99
CA LYS A 85 4.03 2.51 -16.08
C LYS A 85 4.38 3.99 -16.28
N GLU A 86 3.74 4.65 -17.24
CA GLU A 86 3.96 6.04 -17.65
C GLU A 86 2.83 6.96 -17.16
N LYS A 87 1.99 6.51 -16.22
CA LYS A 87 1.01 7.38 -15.57
C LYS A 87 1.19 7.38 -14.06
N TRP A 88 1.24 8.59 -13.53
CA TRP A 88 1.43 8.86 -12.12
C TRP A 88 0.10 9.30 -11.51
N THR A 89 -0.20 8.74 -10.36
CA THR A 89 -1.23 9.26 -9.45
C THR A 89 -0.54 10.12 -8.41
N TYR A 90 -1.13 11.25 -8.07
CA TYR A 90 -0.61 12.15 -7.05
C TYR A 90 -1.62 12.31 -5.92
N ILE A 91 -1.14 12.36 -4.69
CA ILE A 91 -1.95 12.72 -3.53
C ILE A 91 -2.14 14.24 -3.57
N GLY A 92 -3.37 14.68 -3.84
CA GLY A 92 -3.71 16.12 -3.85
C GLY A 92 -3.88 16.73 -2.46
N GLY A 93 -4.13 15.90 -1.44
CA GLY A 93 -4.29 16.33 -0.05
C GLY A 93 -4.80 15.19 0.83
N ILE A 94 -4.60 15.32 2.13
CA ILE A 94 -5.12 14.39 3.14
C ILE A 94 -5.89 15.21 4.17
N ASP A 95 -7.16 14.87 4.37
CA ASP A 95 -8.02 15.49 5.38
C ASP A 95 -8.43 14.47 6.45
N LYS A 96 -8.59 14.91 7.70
CA LYS A 96 -9.13 14.14 8.84
C LYS A 96 -8.42 12.81 9.16
N ALA A 97 -7.15 12.65 8.82
CA ALA A 97 -6.36 11.48 9.23
C ALA A 97 -6.24 11.39 10.77
N LYS A 98 -6.58 10.22 11.34
CA LYS A 98 -6.48 9.96 12.79
C LYS A 98 -5.92 8.55 13.03
N PHE A 99 -4.79 8.45 13.71
CA PHE A 99 -4.18 7.19 14.11
C PHE A 99 -4.66 6.80 15.51
N ARG A 100 -5.33 5.65 15.64
CA ARG A 100 -5.96 5.22 16.90
C ARG A 100 -5.14 4.21 17.69
N THR A 101 -4.35 3.41 16.97
CA THR A 101 -3.58 2.30 17.55
C THR A 101 -2.24 2.22 16.84
N LYS A 102 -1.23 1.78 17.59
CA LYS A 102 0.09 1.47 17.08
C LYS A 102 0.04 0.25 16.15
N SER A 103 0.51 0.41 14.93
CA SER A 103 0.44 -0.61 13.86
C SER A 103 1.71 -1.47 13.81
N HIS A 104 1.98 -2.17 14.91
CA HIS A 104 3.08 -3.13 15.01
C HIS A 104 2.70 -4.13 16.11
N SER A 105 2.57 -5.38 15.71
CA SER A 105 2.11 -6.47 16.57
C SER A 105 3.08 -7.63 16.41
N TRP A 106 4.16 -7.56 17.18
CA TRP A 106 4.92 -8.69 17.68
C TRP A 106 5.26 -8.41 19.13
#